data_AF-A0A956N6J0-F1
#
_entry.id   AF-A0A956N6J0-F1
#
_cell.length_a   1.000
_cell.length_b   1.000
_cell.length_c   1.000
_cell.angle_alpha   90.00
_cell.angle_beta   90.00
_cell.angle_gamma   90.00
#
_symmetry.space_group_name_H-M   'P 1'
#
loop_
_entity.id
_entity.type
_entity.pdbx_description
1 polymer ?
#
loop_
_entity_poly.entity_id
_entity_poly.type
_entity_poly.pdbx_seq_one_letter_code
_entity_poly.pdbx_strand_id
1 'polypeptide(L)'
;MKWLGTLLALTLAFAPVAEAKRMIMFGFDGLDPNVLQEAIDAGRAPNIQRMAKTGQFAPLGTSIPPQSPVAWSNFITGMDAGGHGIFDFLHRDPHSLLPYLSTSRPSESKKPIEIGKFVIPGGTIDGGAMSSGGYDMLRYG
;
A
#
# COMPACT_ATOMS: atom_id res chain seq x y z
N MET A 1 29.57 10.53 -41.75
CA MET A 1 28.83 9.53 -40.94
C MET A 1 28.48 9.96 -39.51
N LYS A 2 29.08 11.00 -38.90
CA LYS A 2 28.75 11.43 -37.52
C LYS A 2 27.41 12.17 -37.37
N TRP A 3 26.95 12.85 -38.43
CA TRP A 3 25.72 13.66 -38.41
C TRP A 3 24.42 12.83 -38.37
N LEU A 4 24.45 11.59 -38.87
CA LEU A 4 23.27 10.71 -38.89
C LEU A 4 22.92 10.21 -37.47
N GLY A 5 23.94 9.97 -36.63
CA GLY A 5 23.74 9.56 -35.24
C GLY A 5 23.19 10.69 -34.36
N THR A 6 23.60 11.94 -34.60
CA THR A 6 23.11 13.10 -33.86
C THR A 6 21.64 13.40 -34.17
N LEU A 7 21.22 13.26 -35.44
CA LEU A 7 19.82 13.42 -35.86
C LEU A 7 18.91 12.33 -35.26
N LEU A 8 19.39 11.08 -35.19
CA LEU A 8 18.64 9.97 -34.60
C LEU A 8 18.51 10.09 -33.07
N ALA A 9 19.54 10.60 -32.39
CA ALA A 9 19.47 10.88 -30.95
C ALA A 9 18.51 12.03 -30.62
N LEU A 10 18.44 13.05 -31.48
CA LEU A 10 17.48 14.16 -31.35
C LEU A 10 16.04 13.71 -31.56
N THR A 11 15.74 12.83 -32.52
CA THR A 11 14.37 12.34 -32.72
C THR A 11 13.86 11.45 -31.59
N LEU A 12 14.73 10.66 -30.94
CA LEU A 12 14.36 9.87 -29.75
C LEU A 12 14.14 10.73 -28.50
N ALA A 13 14.89 11.82 -28.34
CA ALA A 13 14.71 12.75 -27.21
C ALA A 13 13.41 13.57 -27.28
N PHE A 14 12.82 13.69 -28.48
CA PHE A 14 11.54 14.38 -28.73
C PHE A 14 10.41 13.42 -29.11
N ALA A 15 10.59 12.11 -28.93
CA ALA A 15 9.50 11.16 -29.10
C ALA A 15 8.40 11.52 -28.07
N PRO A 16 7.16 11.79 -28.50
CA PRO A 16 6.09 12.09 -27.57
C PRO A 16 5.90 10.88 -26.66
N VAL A 17 6.02 11.09 -25.35
CA VAL A 17 5.55 10.11 -24.38
C VAL A 17 4.08 9.89 -24.70
N ALA A 18 3.73 8.68 -25.14
CA ALA A 18 2.36 8.33 -25.48
C ALA A 18 1.44 8.76 -24.32
N GLU A 19 0.36 9.47 -24.63
CA GLU A 19 -0.56 9.96 -23.63
C GLU A 19 -1.19 8.77 -22.89
N ALA A 20 -0.69 8.49 -21.70
CA ALA A 20 -1.15 7.36 -20.90
C ALA A 20 -2.58 7.64 -20.44
N LYS A 21 -3.47 6.65 -20.60
CA LYS A 21 -4.81 6.71 -20.03
C LYS A 21 -4.69 6.86 -18.51
N ARG A 22 -5.32 7.90 -17.97
CA ARG A 22 -5.40 8.12 -16.53
C ARG A 22 -6.37 7.11 -15.91
N MET A 23 -5.97 6.50 -14.80
CA MET A 23 -6.78 5.57 -14.03
C MET A 23 -6.94 6.11 -12.61
N ILE A 24 -8.14 6.00 -12.06
CA ILE A 24 -8.44 6.26 -10.66
C ILE A 24 -9.02 4.98 -10.08
N MET A 25 -8.50 4.56 -8.92
CA MET A 25 -8.99 3.41 -8.18
C MET A 25 -9.59 3.90 -6.86
N PHE A 26 -10.81 3.46 -6.56
CA PHE A 26 -11.47 3.70 -5.28
C PHE A 26 -11.48 2.40 -4.50
N GLY A 27 -11.04 2.44 -3.24
CA GLY A 27 -11.23 1.34 -2.30
C GLY A 27 -12.06 1.82 -1.12
N PHE A 28 -13.04 1.01 -0.74
CA PHE A 28 -13.95 1.28 0.37
C PHE A 28 -13.70 0.22 1.44
N ASP A 29 -13.22 0.64 2.60
CA ASP A 29 -12.98 -0.29 3.71
C ASP A 29 -14.31 -0.77 4.30
N GLY A 30 -14.41 -2.06 4.60
CA GLY A 30 -15.62 -2.68 5.17
C GLY A 30 -16.86 -2.68 4.27
N LEU A 31 -16.72 -2.50 2.95
CA LEU A 31 -17.86 -2.56 2.02
C LEU A 31 -18.33 -4.01 1.80
N ASP A 32 -19.36 -4.42 2.52
CA ASP A 32 -19.98 -5.73 2.35
C ASP A 32 -20.76 -5.82 1.01
N PRO A 33 -20.54 -6.87 0.19
CA PRO A 33 -21.19 -7.00 -1.11
C PRO A 33 -22.71 -7.17 -1.03
N ASN A 34 -23.23 -7.80 0.03
CA ASN A 34 -24.67 -7.99 0.19
C ASN A 34 -25.34 -6.67 0.58
N VAL A 35 -24.76 -5.92 1.52
CA VAL A 35 -25.24 -4.59 1.91
C VAL A 35 -25.25 -3.63 0.72
N LEU A 36 -24.20 -3.68 -0.11
CA LEU A 36 -24.14 -2.87 -1.33
C LEU A 36 -25.23 -3.28 -2.32
N GLN A 37 -25.48 -4.57 -2.51
CA GLN A 37 -26.52 -5.07 -3.39
C GLN A 37 -27.92 -4.63 -2.91
N GLU A 38 -28.21 -4.75 -1.62
CA GLU A 38 -29.46 -4.25 -1.02
C GLU A 38 -29.67 -2.74 -1.26
N ALA A 39 -28.60 -1.94 -1.14
CA ALA A 39 -28.66 -0.51 -1.41
C ALA A 39 -28.89 -0.21 -2.90
N ILE A 40 -28.36 -1.02 -3.81
CA ILE A 40 -28.63 -0.92 -5.25
C ILE A 40 -30.09 -1.26 -5.55
N ASP A 41 -30.60 -2.35 -5.00
CA ASP A 41 -31.96 -2.84 -5.23
C ASP A 41 -33.01 -1.87 -4.66
N ALA A 42 -32.72 -1.25 -3.52
CA ALA A 42 -33.52 -0.19 -2.92
C ALA A 42 -33.41 1.17 -3.64
N GLY A 43 -32.62 1.28 -4.71
CA GLY A 43 -32.42 2.53 -5.46
C GLY A 43 -31.59 3.59 -4.72
N ARG A 44 -30.88 3.23 -3.65
CA ARG A 44 -30.08 4.14 -2.81
C ARG A 44 -28.64 4.32 -3.29
N ALA A 45 -28.17 3.47 -4.20
CA ALA A 45 -26.83 3.54 -4.80
C ALA A 45 -26.88 3.71 -6.34
N PRO A 46 -27.52 4.77 -6.89
CA PRO A 46 -27.77 4.90 -8.33
C PRO A 46 -26.49 5.02 -9.17
N ASN A 47 -25.43 5.64 -8.62
CA ASN A 47 -24.15 5.77 -9.32
C ASN A 47 -23.42 4.42 -9.42
N ILE A 48 -23.43 3.61 -8.36
CA ILE A 48 -22.86 2.26 -8.38
C ILE A 48 -23.67 1.38 -9.33
N GLN A 49 -25.01 1.46 -9.29
CA GLN A 49 -25.87 0.72 -10.21
C GLN A 49 -25.57 1.06 -11.68
N ARG A 50 -25.36 2.34 -11.99
CA ARG A 50 -24.96 2.77 -13.33
C ARG A 50 -23.61 2.17 -13.74
N MET A 51 -22.60 2.23 -12.86
CA MET A 51 -21.28 1.65 -13.13
C MET A 51 -21.35 0.14 -13.34
N ALA A 52 -22.14 -0.58 -12.54
CA ALA A 52 -22.35 -2.02 -12.69
C ALA A 52 -23.00 -2.39 -14.04
N LYS A 53 -23.92 -1.56 -14.55
CA LYS A 53 -24.57 -1.77 -15.87
C LYS A 53 -23.65 -1.45 -17.05
N THR A 54 -22.75 -0.48 -16.91
CA THR A 54 -21.86 -0.03 -18.00
C THR A 54 -20.48 -0.66 -17.98
N GLY A 55 -20.15 -1.43 -16.93
CA GLY A 55 -18.85 -2.04 -16.71
C GLY A 55 -18.97 -3.49 -16.25
N GLN A 56 -17.98 -3.95 -15.47
CA GLN A 56 -18.02 -5.26 -14.82
C GLN A 56 -18.26 -5.08 -13.33
N PHE A 57 -19.14 -5.91 -12.78
CA PHE A 57 -19.45 -5.94 -11.35
C PHE A 57 -19.59 -7.40 -10.93
N ALA A 58 -18.69 -7.84 -10.05
CA ALA A 58 -18.64 -9.19 -9.55
C ALA A 58 -18.11 -9.19 -8.11
N PRO A 59 -18.58 -10.09 -7.24
CA PRO A 59 -18.00 -10.25 -5.93
C PRO A 59 -16.56 -10.75 -6.05
N LEU A 60 -15.68 -10.22 -5.21
CA LEU A 60 -14.30 -10.68 -5.08
C LEU A 60 -14.11 -11.35 -3.72
N GLY A 61 -13.17 -12.31 -3.66
CA GLY A 61 -12.71 -12.85 -2.39
C GLY A 61 -11.97 -11.80 -1.56
N THR A 62 -12.02 -11.96 -0.24
CA THR A 62 -11.25 -11.13 0.69
C THR A 62 -9.84 -11.70 0.92
N SER A 63 -8.97 -10.95 1.61
CA SER A 63 -7.67 -11.44 2.04
C SER A 63 -7.80 -12.52 3.12
N ILE A 64 -6.76 -13.34 3.27
CA ILE A 64 -6.62 -14.26 4.40
C ILE A 64 -5.35 -13.86 5.17
N PRO A 65 -5.47 -13.36 6.41
CA PRO A 65 -6.71 -13.09 7.15
C PRO A 65 -7.49 -11.85 6.63
N PRO A 66 -8.81 -11.75 6.91
CA PRO A 66 -9.67 -10.68 6.40
C PRO A 66 -9.55 -9.40 7.24
N GLN A 67 -8.35 -8.84 7.30
CA GLN A 67 -8.03 -7.62 8.03
C GLN A 67 -7.71 -6.49 7.05
N SER A 68 -8.15 -5.26 7.33
CA SER A 68 -7.87 -4.09 6.48
C SER A 68 -6.38 -3.93 6.11
N PRO A 69 -5.40 -3.97 7.04
CA PRO A 69 -3.99 -3.82 6.68
C PRO A 69 -3.49 -4.94 5.76
N VAL A 70 -4.07 -6.13 5.83
CA VAL A 70 -3.72 -7.26 4.96
C VAL A 70 -4.33 -7.07 3.58
N ALA A 71 -5.62 -6.73 3.49
CA ALA A 71 -6.30 -6.52 2.21
C ALA A 71 -5.69 -5.38 1.39
N TRP A 72 -5.35 -4.26 2.03
CA TRP A 72 -4.69 -3.13 1.37
C TRP A 72 -3.28 -3.46 0.92
N SER A 73 -2.52 -4.21 1.73
CA SER A 73 -1.19 -4.68 1.33
C SER A 73 -1.24 -5.67 0.17
N ASN A 74 -2.19 -6.63 0.17
CA ASN A 74 -2.43 -7.50 -0.98
C ASN A 74 -2.71 -6.69 -2.25
N PHE A 75 -3.61 -5.70 -2.15
CA PHE A 75 -4.01 -4.87 -3.28
C PHE A 75 -2.86 -4.03 -3.85
N ILE A 76 -2.06 -3.40 -3.00
CA ILE A 76 -0.96 -2.51 -3.42
C ILE A 76 0.22 -3.32 -3.98
N THR A 77 0.53 -4.46 -3.36
CA THR A 77 1.75 -5.23 -3.70
C THR A 77 1.51 -6.34 -4.72
N GLY A 78 0.26 -6.81 -4.86
CA GLY A 78 -0.08 -8.00 -5.64
C GLY A 78 0.35 -9.32 -4.99
N MET A 79 0.84 -9.28 -3.75
CA MET A 79 1.26 -10.45 -2.97
C MET A 79 0.16 -10.88 -1.99
N ASP A 80 0.28 -12.06 -1.40
CA ASP A 80 -0.53 -12.45 -0.23
C ASP A 80 0.17 -12.04 1.08
N ALA A 81 -0.48 -12.34 2.22
CA ALA A 81 0.04 -12.04 3.55
C ALA A 81 1.44 -12.64 3.79
N GLY A 82 1.72 -13.81 3.22
CA GLY A 82 3.02 -14.46 3.28
C GLY A 82 4.10 -13.70 2.49
N GLY A 83 3.74 -13.16 1.33
CA GLY A 83 4.66 -12.39 0.49
C GLY A 83 5.01 -11.00 1.05
N HIS A 84 4.04 -10.27 1.61
CA HIS A 84 4.29 -8.93 2.14
C HIS A 84 4.51 -8.87 3.67
N GLY A 85 4.25 -9.97 4.40
CA GLY A 85 4.58 -10.12 5.83
C GLY A 85 3.67 -9.34 6.80
N ILE A 86 2.48 -8.90 6.37
CA ILE A 86 1.51 -8.22 7.24
C ILE A 86 0.36 -9.18 7.46
N PHE A 87 0.10 -9.54 8.72
CA PHE A 87 -0.92 -10.51 9.09
C PHE A 87 -2.03 -9.93 9.98
N ASP A 88 -1.76 -8.77 10.60
CA ASP A 88 -2.70 -8.06 11.48
C ASP A 88 -2.21 -6.61 11.62
N PHE A 89 -2.93 -5.77 12.37
CA PHE A 89 -2.48 -4.44 12.79
C PHE A 89 -1.28 -4.51 13.74
N LEU A 90 -1.18 -5.58 14.52
CA LEU A 90 -0.13 -5.80 15.50
C LEU A 90 0.68 -7.05 15.14
N HIS A 91 1.99 -6.92 15.26
CA HIS A 91 2.87 -8.06 15.43
C HIS A 91 3.28 -8.19 16.89
N ARG A 92 3.75 -9.38 17.26
CA ARG A 92 4.27 -9.65 18.59
C ARG A 92 5.75 -9.99 18.47
N ASP A 93 6.56 -9.36 19.31
CA ASP A 93 7.94 -9.79 19.47
C ASP A 93 7.99 -11.17 20.17
N PRO A 94 8.65 -12.19 19.59
CA PRO A 94 8.60 -13.54 20.13
C PRO A 94 9.32 -13.69 21.47
N HIS A 95 10.24 -12.79 21.82
CA HIS A 95 11.05 -12.86 23.04
C HIS A 95 10.41 -12.12 24.21
N SER A 96 10.02 -10.87 23.98
CA SER A 96 9.41 -9.98 24.98
C SER A 96 7.90 -10.13 25.07
N LEU A 97 7.27 -10.75 24.07
CA LEU A 97 5.82 -10.89 23.92
C LEU A 97 5.07 -9.55 23.77
N LEU A 98 5.79 -8.44 23.61
CA LEU A 98 5.18 -7.12 23.48
C LEU A 98 4.64 -6.90 22.06
N PRO A 99 3.47 -6.24 21.92
CA PRO A 99 2.93 -5.90 20.63
C PRO A 99 3.66 -4.68 20.03
N TYR A 100 3.80 -4.67 18.70
CA TYR A 100 4.24 -3.52 17.92
C TYR A 100 3.40 -3.41 16.64
N LEU A 101 3.32 -2.23 16.03
CA LEU A 101 2.52 -2.03 14.83
C LEU A 101 3.12 -2.80 13.64
N SER A 102 2.27 -3.42 12.82
CA SER A 102 2.73 -4.19 11.66
C SER A 102 3.25 -3.35 10.51
N THR A 103 2.84 -2.09 10.46
CA THR A 103 3.19 -1.16 9.38
C THR A 103 4.36 -0.24 9.73
N SER A 104 4.65 -0.07 11.02
CA SER A 104 5.70 0.82 11.50
C SER A 104 6.26 0.33 12.82
N ARG A 105 7.54 0.61 13.06
CA ARG A 105 8.13 0.42 14.39
C ARG A 105 8.44 1.78 14.98
N PRO A 106 8.10 2.01 16.27
CA PRO A 106 8.66 3.15 16.98
C PRO A 106 10.18 3.02 16.97
N SER A 107 10.88 3.98 16.37
CA SER A 107 12.33 4.12 16.55
C SER A 107 12.58 4.94 17.81
N GLU A 108 13.74 4.73 18.45
CA GLU A 108 14.15 5.61 19.53
C GLU A 108 14.35 7.04 18.98
N SER A 109 13.81 8.04 19.68
CA SER A 109 14.15 9.44 19.38
C SER A 109 15.65 9.61 19.53
N LYS A 110 16.31 10.22 18.53
CA LYS A 110 17.68 10.70 18.72
C LYS A 110 17.66 11.69 19.89
N LYS A 111 18.77 11.73 20.64
CA LYS A 111 18.91 12.60 21.81
C LYS A 111 18.54 14.04 21.40
N PRO A 112 17.68 14.73 22.16
CA PRO A 112 17.35 16.12 21.86
C PRO A 112 18.60 16.99 21.90
N ILE A 113 18.64 17.99 21.03
CA ILE A 113 19.72 18.98 21.00
C ILE A 113 19.30 20.14 21.90
N GLU A 114 20.06 20.39 22.96
CA GLU A 114 19.84 21.52 23.85
C GLU A 114 20.70 22.71 23.38
N ILE A 115 20.04 23.83 23.07
CA ILE A 115 20.69 25.11 22.74
C ILE A 115 20.23 26.15 23.76
N GLY A 116 21.01 26.31 24.84
CA GLY A 116 20.64 27.19 25.95
C GLY A 116 19.35 26.73 26.62
N LYS A 117 18.30 27.56 26.57
CA LYS A 117 16.96 27.25 27.12
C LYS A 117 16.03 26.51 26.16
N PHE A 118 16.49 26.23 24.94
CA PHE A 118 15.66 25.61 23.90
C PHE A 118 16.05 24.14 23.75
N VAL A 119 15.03 23.27 23.79
CA VAL A 119 15.16 21.84 23.53
C VAL A 119 14.58 21.56 22.15
N ILE A 120 15.44 21.15 21.21
CA ILE A 120 15.02 20.75 19.87
C ILE A 120 14.86 19.22 19.87
N PRO A 121 13.65 18.67 19.71
CA PRO A 121 13.45 17.24 19.67
C PRO A 121 14.18 16.63 18.46
N GLY A 122 15.09 15.69 18.74
CA GLY A 122 15.82 14.94 17.73
C GLY A 122 15.00 13.76 17.20
N GLY A 123 13.84 14.01 16.60
CA GLY A 123 13.02 12.95 16.01
C GLY A 123 12.97 13.11 14.50
N THR A 124 13.45 12.14 13.74
CA THR A 124 13.03 11.97 12.35
C THR A 124 12.05 10.80 12.35
N ILE A 125 10.89 10.95 11.70
CA ILE A 125 10.10 9.77 11.34
C ILE A 125 10.93 9.00 10.32
N ASP A 126 11.66 7.98 10.78
CA ASP A 126 12.20 6.98 9.88
C ASP A 126 10.97 6.28 9.30
N GLY A 127 10.53 6.74 8.13
CA GLY A 127 9.63 5.98 7.28
C GLY A 127 10.38 4.70 6.98
N GLY A 128 10.14 3.67 7.79
CA GLY A 128 10.90 2.44 7.79
C GLY A 128 10.86 1.83 6.40
N ALA A 129 11.86 2.14 5.57
CA ALA A 129 12.30 1.23 4.55
C ALA A 129 12.55 -0.08 5.31
N MET A 130 11.88 -1.14 4.88
CA MET A 130 12.09 -2.50 5.36
C MET A 130 13.60 -2.76 5.33
N SER A 131 14.27 -2.54 6.46
CA SER A 131 15.67 -2.90 6.58
C SER A 131 15.67 -4.42 6.60
N SER A 132 16.55 -4.97 5.76
CA SER A 132 16.76 -6.37 5.46
C SER A 132 17.26 -7.19 6.67
N GLY A 133 16.58 -7.07 7.81
CA GLY A 133 16.67 -8.00 8.92
C GLY A 133 16.01 -9.29 8.49
N GLY A 134 16.85 -10.24 8.08
CA GLY A 134 16.45 -11.53 7.52
C GLY A 134 15.29 -12.17 8.27
N TYR A 135 14.17 -12.29 7.57
CA TYR A 135 13.17 -13.29 7.88
C TYR A 135 13.80 -14.65 7.58
N ASP A 136 14.33 -15.31 8.61
CA ASP A 136 14.67 -16.73 8.55
C ASP A 136 13.35 -17.52 8.48
N MET A 137 12.82 -17.63 7.27
CA MET A 137 11.62 -18.40 6.91
C MET A 137 11.82 -19.92 7.05
N LEU A 138 12.97 -20.39 7.53
CA LEU A 138 13.32 -21.82 7.57
C LEU A 138 13.11 -22.49 8.94
N ARG A 139 12.43 -21.85 9.90
CA ARG A 139 12.18 -22.43 11.23
C ARG A 139 10.73 -22.81 11.55
N TYR A 140 9.85 -22.72 10.57
CA TYR A 140 8.49 -23.26 10.68
C TYR A 140 8.36 -24.53 9.82
N GLY A 141 8.79 -25.65 10.39
CA GLY A 141 8.65 -27.01 9.89
C GLY A 141 8.71 -28.00 11.04
#